data_AF-A0A1Y1URI4-F1
#
_entry.id   AF-A0A1Y1URI4-F1
#
_cell.length_a   1.000
_cell.length_b   1.000
_cell.length_c   1.000
_cell.angle_alpha   90.00
_cell.angle_beta   90.00
_cell.angle_gamma   90.00
#
_symmetry.space_group_name_H-M   'P 1'
#
loop_
_entity.id
_entity.type
_entity.pdbx_description
1 polymer ?
#
loop_
_entity_poly.entity_id
_entity_poly.type
_entity_poly.pdbx_seq_one_letter_code
_entity_poly.pdbx_strand_id
1 'polypeptide(L)'
;MGQTKPEYLQPYTSAAPSHYLRHKNGWPHFITFVLSFSSDDAPSMPFLRKRLEDMQVRYPDTRLSLVERPRPESHTLYWSPVSWHQQDDAWPINHILQELDSAPASSLDAYRIAIHLAEQRSLVDCPLFVVHRLVGPRQTFICLSVSHTLTDGIGASNMLRAIIEPELEQFSDESQKGFFNGNLGKPPQVAPLKPYEPFKPDIKGENRDDLAKKDAPIWPASADDFKIHPSSDLPSQFVDVHFSADTIKSLSTKAKSVQIATLNTVFLSTFVMAVIEVMGIKDRRLQSVVPVSFRKKAENPLFFGSFTTALDIITHCTPKTSTWSFIREFSVPANKQVAEAIEARQKPKVDDDRKTKSPVFDAESAMQRDLDRLKSDAAYMDSIVWSNLARLSWLDNVHGCNDVLWGQSTAMFFAPICMSVVGWKGGMRSVCGFKEGSGFTSEQVATIIARWEEIVQEAVDADVKGDVLDVP
;
A
#
# COMPACT_ATOMS: atom_id res chain seq x y z
N MET A 1 36.17 3.21 35.03
CA MET A 1 35.39 2.32 34.16
C MET A 1 34.05 3.00 33.92
N GLY A 2 33.93 3.76 32.83
CA GLY A 2 32.67 4.41 32.47
C GLY A 2 31.77 3.39 31.78
N GLN A 3 30.63 3.07 32.39
CA GLN A 3 29.55 2.39 31.69
C GLN A 3 28.97 3.37 30.67
N THR A 4 29.44 3.29 29.42
CA THR A 4 28.73 3.85 28.27
C THR A 4 27.40 3.10 28.16
N LYS A 5 26.31 3.77 28.57
CA LYS A 5 24.94 3.32 28.32
C LYS A 5 24.78 3.10 26.81
N PRO A 6 24.00 2.10 26.36
CA PRO A 6 23.80 1.87 24.93
C PRO A 6 23.16 3.11 24.31
N GLU A 7 23.83 3.66 23.30
CA GLU A 7 23.35 4.80 22.51
C GLU A 7 22.19 4.32 21.62
N TYR A 8 21.00 4.90 21.85
CA TYR A 8 19.75 4.55 21.19
C TYR A 8 19.67 5.19 19.82
N LEU A 9 19.29 4.40 18.84
CA LEU A 9 19.44 4.75 17.44
C LEU A 9 18.27 4.20 16.60
N GLN A 10 17.70 5.09 15.78
CA GLN A 10 16.56 4.94 14.85
C GLN A 10 16.55 3.68 13.95
N PRO A 11 15.38 3.24 13.45
CA PRO A 11 15.27 2.10 12.54
C PRO A 11 15.79 2.40 11.13
N TYR A 12 16.19 1.31 10.44
CA TYR A 12 16.57 1.18 9.03
C TYR A 12 15.44 1.48 8.03
N THR A 13 14.40 2.19 8.46
CA THR A 13 13.26 2.58 7.65
C THR A 13 12.95 4.03 8.01
N SER A 14 13.33 4.97 7.13
CA SER A 14 13.03 6.41 7.24
C SER A 14 11.53 6.73 7.42
N ALA A 15 10.67 5.72 7.31
CA ALA A 15 9.22 5.84 7.36
C ALA A 15 8.62 5.76 8.79
N ALA A 16 9.24 5.11 9.79
CA ALA A 16 8.57 4.90 11.08
C ALA A 16 8.31 6.22 11.87
N PRO A 17 9.29 7.15 11.99
CA PRO A 17 9.03 8.46 12.59
C PRO A 17 8.01 9.29 11.81
N SER A 18 8.01 9.25 10.48
CA SER A 18 7.06 10.00 9.66
C SER A 18 5.66 9.38 9.75
N HIS A 19 5.50 8.06 9.66
CA HIS A 19 4.21 7.39 9.90
C HIS A 19 3.65 7.68 11.29
N TYR A 20 4.51 7.70 12.31
CA TYR A 20 4.11 8.10 13.66
C TYR A 20 3.59 9.54 13.71
N LEU A 21 4.37 10.50 13.20
CA LEU A 21 3.99 11.91 13.21
C LEU A 21 2.72 12.15 12.40
N ARG A 22 2.59 11.49 11.24
CA ARG A 22 1.37 11.52 10.43
C ARG A 22 0.18 11.00 11.23
N HIS A 23 0.30 9.84 11.88
CA HIS A 23 -0.76 9.30 12.74
C HIS A 23 -1.15 10.28 13.85
N LYS A 24 -0.18 10.83 14.60
CA LYS A 24 -0.42 11.81 15.67
C LYS A 24 -1.13 13.07 15.19
N ASN A 25 -0.91 13.46 13.93
CA ASN A 25 -1.55 14.60 13.28
C ASN A 25 -2.85 14.22 12.55
N GLY A 26 -3.46 13.07 12.88
CA GLY A 26 -4.75 12.65 12.36
C GLY A 26 -4.68 11.87 11.05
N TRP A 27 -3.51 11.38 10.65
CA TRP A 27 -3.28 10.68 9.38
C TRP A 27 -2.80 9.24 9.62
N PRO A 28 -3.62 8.40 10.26
CA PRO A 28 -3.29 7.00 10.49
C PRO A 28 -3.09 6.27 9.15
N HIS A 29 -2.15 5.32 9.13
CA HIS A 29 -1.87 4.51 7.95
C HIS A 29 -1.89 3.03 8.33
N PHE A 30 -3.03 2.39 8.11
CA PHE A 30 -3.24 0.98 8.37
C PHE A 30 -3.45 0.21 7.08
N ILE A 31 -2.91 -1.00 7.03
CA ILE A 31 -3.28 -2.03 6.05
C ILE A 31 -4.37 -2.88 6.70
N THR A 32 -5.49 -3.06 6.02
CA THR A 32 -6.62 -3.83 6.54
C THR A 32 -7.00 -4.95 5.59
N PHE A 33 -7.18 -6.15 6.13
CA PHE A 33 -7.75 -7.31 5.45
C PHE A 33 -9.10 -7.66 6.06
N VAL A 34 -9.99 -8.17 5.23
CA VAL A 34 -11.27 -8.77 5.63
C VAL A 34 -11.38 -10.12 4.97
N LEU A 35 -11.59 -11.16 5.77
CA LEU A 35 -12.01 -12.47 5.31
C LEU A 35 -13.45 -12.71 5.70
N SER A 36 -14.25 -13.16 4.75
CA SER A 36 -15.65 -13.48 5.00
C SER A 36 -15.87 -14.98 5.07
N PHE A 37 -16.64 -15.41 6.06
CA PHE A 37 -16.98 -16.80 6.31
C PHE A 37 -18.48 -16.97 6.46
N SER A 38 -19.00 -18.14 6.09
CA SER A 38 -20.25 -18.63 6.69
C SER A 38 -20.07 -18.69 8.21
N SER A 39 -21.07 -18.27 9.00
CA SER A 39 -20.89 -18.18 10.46
C SER A 39 -20.50 -19.51 11.12
N ASP A 40 -20.99 -20.63 10.60
CA ASP A 40 -20.68 -21.97 11.12
C ASP A 40 -19.24 -22.42 10.82
N ASP A 41 -18.64 -21.90 9.75
CA ASP A 41 -17.26 -22.24 9.34
C ASP A 41 -16.23 -21.23 9.85
N ALA A 42 -16.69 -20.12 10.45
CA ALA A 42 -15.81 -19.04 10.88
C ALA A 42 -14.94 -19.47 12.07
N PRO A 43 -13.67 -19.04 12.14
CA PRO A 43 -12.84 -19.26 13.30
C PRO A 43 -13.53 -18.80 14.60
N SER A 44 -13.54 -19.68 15.60
CA SER A 44 -14.17 -19.41 16.89
C SER A 44 -13.31 -18.48 17.75
N MET A 45 -13.93 -17.76 18.68
CA MET A 45 -13.19 -16.92 19.63
C MET A 45 -12.14 -17.68 20.44
N PRO A 46 -12.41 -18.90 20.97
CA PRO A 46 -11.39 -19.71 21.64
C PRO A 46 -10.19 -20.05 20.74
N PHE A 47 -10.44 -20.38 19.47
CA PHE A 47 -9.38 -20.64 18.50
C PHE A 47 -8.51 -19.41 18.26
N LEU A 48 -9.14 -18.26 17.95
CA LEU A 48 -8.43 -17.01 17.67
C LEU A 48 -7.61 -16.53 18.87
N ARG A 49 -8.18 -16.61 20.08
CA ARG A 49 -7.49 -16.26 21.33
C ARG A 49 -6.21 -17.07 21.50
N LYS A 50 -6.35 -18.40 21.50
CA LYS A 50 -5.20 -19.31 21.66
C LYS A 50 -4.16 -19.05 20.57
N ARG A 51 -4.60 -18.86 19.33
CA ARG A 51 -3.70 -18.59 18.21
C ARG A 51 -2.90 -17.31 18.42
N LEU A 52 -3.53 -16.23 18.84
CA LEU A 52 -2.85 -14.96 19.07
C LEU A 52 -1.88 -15.05 20.26
N GLU A 53 -2.21 -15.82 21.30
CA GLU A 53 -1.27 -16.13 22.40
C GLU A 53 -0.03 -16.86 21.87
N ASP A 54 -0.23 -17.94 21.10
CA ASP A 54 0.86 -18.73 20.48
C ASP A 54 1.73 -17.87 19.55
N MET A 55 1.10 -16.98 18.77
CA MET A 55 1.80 -16.05 17.88
C MET A 55 2.68 -15.06 18.64
N GLN A 56 2.24 -14.55 19.80
CA GLN A 56 3.04 -13.60 20.58
C GLN A 56 4.31 -14.22 21.16
N VAL A 57 4.29 -15.52 21.43
CA VAL A 57 5.47 -16.29 21.84
C VAL A 57 6.42 -16.48 20.66
N ARG A 58 5.89 -16.90 19.50
CA ARG A 58 6.67 -17.28 18.32
C ARG A 58 7.21 -16.10 17.52
N TYR A 59 6.48 -14.99 17.48
CA TYR A 59 6.80 -13.80 16.68
C TYR A 59 6.96 -12.59 17.60
N PRO A 60 8.18 -12.32 18.11
CA PRO A 60 8.41 -11.18 18.98
C PRO A 60 7.94 -9.85 18.39
N ASP A 61 8.00 -9.68 17.07
CA ASP A 61 7.57 -8.45 16.38
C ASP A 61 6.08 -8.10 16.62
N THR A 62 5.24 -9.07 17.01
CA THR A 62 3.84 -8.82 17.42
C THR A 62 3.73 -8.08 18.76
N ARG A 63 4.80 -8.06 19.56
CA ARG A 63 4.89 -7.36 20.84
C ARG A 63 5.57 -5.99 20.73
N LEU A 64 5.72 -5.47 19.51
CA LEU A 64 6.24 -4.13 19.28
C LEU A 64 5.17 -3.05 19.53
N SER A 65 5.62 -1.95 20.12
CA SER A 65 4.94 -0.65 20.13
C SER A 65 5.90 0.47 19.76
N LEU A 66 5.35 1.68 19.57
CA LEU A 66 6.14 2.90 19.63
C LEU A 66 6.10 3.46 21.04
N VAL A 67 7.15 4.17 21.44
CA VAL A 67 7.19 4.98 22.65
C VAL A 67 7.70 6.37 22.33
N GLU A 68 7.07 7.40 22.90
CA GLU A 68 7.58 8.77 22.79
C GLU A 68 8.82 8.95 23.67
N ARG A 69 9.80 9.71 23.17
CA ARG A 69 11.00 10.06 23.93
C ARG A 69 11.25 11.57 23.90
N PRO A 70 11.57 12.18 25.05
CA PRO A 70 11.96 13.58 25.09
C PRO A 70 13.26 13.78 24.30
N ARG A 71 13.35 14.92 23.60
CA ARG A 71 14.57 15.30 22.89
C ARG A 71 15.72 15.50 23.89
N PRO A 72 16.86 14.80 23.74
CA PRO A 72 18.03 15.04 24.58
C PRO A 72 18.59 16.45 24.32
N GLU A 73 18.92 17.18 25.38
CA GLU A 73 19.50 18.54 25.29
C GLU A 73 20.83 18.56 24.50
N SER A 74 21.57 17.45 24.49
CA SER A 74 22.84 17.29 23.78
C SER A 74 22.70 17.03 22.27
N HIS A 75 21.48 16.77 21.77
CA HIS A 75 21.24 16.49 20.35
C HIS A 75 20.88 17.76 19.58
N THR A 76 21.87 18.33 18.89
CA THR A 76 21.72 19.52 18.05
C THR A 76 21.26 19.21 16.62
N LEU A 77 21.27 17.93 16.20
CA LEU A 77 20.87 17.48 14.85
C LEU A 77 20.11 16.14 14.90
N TYR A 78 19.26 15.86 13.90
CA TYR A 78 18.52 14.61 13.61
C TYR A 78 17.97 13.85 14.84
N TRP A 79 16.76 14.17 15.29
CA TRP A 79 16.06 13.46 16.38
C TRP A 79 14.71 12.92 15.91
N SER A 80 14.35 11.70 16.34
CA SER A 80 12.98 11.20 16.23
C SER A 80 12.33 11.22 17.61
N PRO A 81 11.11 11.77 17.74
CA PRO A 81 10.38 11.76 19.00
C PRO A 81 9.89 10.37 19.40
N VAL A 82 10.11 9.33 18.58
CA VAL A 82 9.67 7.96 18.87
C VAL A 82 10.75 6.92 18.63
N SER A 83 10.68 5.85 19.42
CA SER A 83 11.48 4.65 19.22
C SER A 83 10.60 3.41 19.24
N TRP A 84 11.06 2.36 18.55
CA TRP A 84 10.53 1.02 18.75
C TRP A 84 10.75 0.57 20.20
N HIS A 85 9.75 -0.08 20.76
CA HIS A 85 9.79 -0.71 22.06
C HIS A 85 9.25 -2.13 21.93
N GLN A 86 10.04 -3.09 22.35
CA GLN A 86 9.66 -4.50 22.43
C GLN A 86 9.16 -4.75 23.85
N GLN A 87 7.89 -5.14 24.00
CA GLN A 87 7.38 -5.51 25.32
C GLN A 87 8.01 -6.81 25.81
N ASP A 88 8.35 -6.85 27.09
CA ASP A 88 8.85 -8.06 27.76
C ASP A 88 7.76 -9.13 27.83
N ASP A 89 6.54 -8.72 28.19
CA ASP A 89 5.37 -9.57 28.29
C ASP A 89 4.51 -9.53 27.01
N ALA A 90 3.67 -10.55 26.85
CA ALA A 90 2.64 -10.55 25.81
C ALA A 90 1.59 -9.46 26.07
N TRP A 91 1.09 -8.84 25.01
CA TRP A 91 -0.07 -7.95 25.10
C TRP A 91 -1.28 -8.72 25.61
N PRO A 92 -2.09 -8.10 26.49
CA PRO A 92 -3.40 -8.62 26.85
C PRO A 92 -4.24 -8.90 25.60
N ILE A 93 -4.88 -10.07 25.51
CA ILE A 93 -5.59 -10.47 24.28
C ILE A 93 -6.73 -9.51 23.93
N ASN A 94 -7.41 -8.91 24.91
CA ASN A 94 -8.42 -7.89 24.66
C ASN A 94 -7.88 -6.60 24.00
N HIS A 95 -6.56 -6.38 24.01
CA HIS A 95 -5.93 -5.30 23.25
C HIS A 95 -5.70 -5.70 21.79
N ILE A 96 -5.72 -6.98 21.44
CA ILE A 96 -5.45 -7.45 20.08
C ILE A 96 -6.73 -7.95 19.43
N LEU A 97 -7.56 -8.72 20.13
CA LEU A 97 -8.75 -9.38 19.62
C LEU A 97 -10.01 -8.76 20.22
N GLN A 98 -10.91 -8.32 19.34
CA GLN A 98 -12.22 -7.78 19.72
C GLN A 98 -13.33 -8.49 18.94
N GLU A 99 -14.45 -8.74 19.61
CA GLU A 99 -15.64 -9.31 19.00
C GLU A 99 -16.75 -8.27 18.99
N LEU A 100 -17.47 -8.17 17.88
CA LEU A 100 -18.60 -7.28 17.70
C LEU A 100 -19.80 -8.08 17.18
N ASP A 101 -20.88 -8.10 17.97
CA ASP A 101 -22.13 -8.83 17.67
C ASP A 101 -23.02 -8.11 16.66
N SER A 102 -22.42 -7.62 15.58
CA SER A 102 -23.11 -6.92 14.50
C SER A 102 -22.29 -7.00 13.22
N ALA A 103 -22.30 -8.16 12.57
CA ALA A 103 -21.72 -8.26 11.23
C ALA A 103 -22.47 -7.33 10.25
N PRO A 104 -21.73 -6.57 9.44
CA PRO A 104 -22.33 -5.73 8.41
C PRO A 104 -22.80 -6.57 7.22
N ALA A 105 -23.48 -5.93 6.27
CA ALA A 105 -24.05 -6.60 5.10
C ALA A 105 -23.02 -7.02 4.04
N SER A 106 -21.81 -6.45 4.07
CA SER A 106 -20.80 -6.65 3.02
C SER A 106 -19.38 -6.65 3.56
N SER A 107 -18.45 -7.26 2.81
CA SER A 107 -17.00 -7.21 3.10
C SER A 107 -16.46 -5.77 3.07
N LEU A 108 -17.02 -4.88 2.24
CA LEU A 108 -16.63 -3.48 2.18
C LEU A 108 -17.04 -2.72 3.45
N ASP A 109 -18.25 -2.97 3.97
CA ASP A 109 -18.68 -2.36 5.23
C ASP A 109 -17.89 -2.93 6.42
N ALA A 110 -17.56 -4.22 6.40
CA ALA A 110 -16.64 -4.81 7.39
C ALA A 110 -15.26 -4.16 7.34
N TYR A 111 -14.76 -3.86 6.14
CA TYR A 111 -13.51 -3.15 5.94
C TYR A 111 -13.58 -1.72 6.51
N ARG A 112 -14.66 -0.98 6.20
CA ARG A 112 -14.88 0.39 6.71
C ARG A 112 -14.94 0.43 8.25
N ILE A 113 -15.63 -0.53 8.87
CA ILE A 113 -15.67 -0.65 10.34
C ILE A 113 -14.29 -0.95 10.89
N ALA A 114 -13.60 -1.97 10.36
CA ALA A 114 -12.30 -2.40 10.86
C ALA A 114 -11.23 -1.30 10.74
N ILE A 115 -11.17 -0.62 9.59
CA ILE A 115 -10.21 0.46 9.39
C ILE A 115 -10.52 1.66 10.28
N HIS A 116 -11.80 2.04 10.43
CA HIS A 116 -12.20 3.12 11.33
C HIS A 116 -11.80 2.85 12.78
N LEU A 117 -12.05 1.63 13.28
CA LEU A 117 -11.65 1.22 14.63
C LEU A 117 -10.13 1.22 14.80
N ALA A 118 -9.38 0.75 13.80
CA ALA A 118 -7.92 0.74 13.84
C ALA A 118 -7.34 2.17 13.84
N GLU A 119 -7.91 3.07 13.04
CA GLU A 119 -7.50 4.47 12.92
C GLU A 119 -7.67 5.28 14.21
N GLN A 120 -8.58 4.86 15.09
CA GLN A 120 -8.78 5.47 16.42
C GLN A 120 -7.76 5.01 17.47
N ARG A 121 -6.94 4.00 17.18
CA ARG A 121 -6.00 3.43 18.16
C ARG A 121 -4.69 4.20 18.19
N SER A 122 -4.18 4.43 19.39
CA SER A 122 -2.80 4.89 19.59
C SER A 122 -1.79 3.90 19.00
N LEU A 123 -0.74 4.40 18.34
CA LEU A 123 0.45 3.61 18.00
C LEU A 123 1.45 3.50 19.17
N VAL A 124 1.21 4.28 20.23
CA VAL A 124 2.04 4.32 21.44
C VAL A 124 1.38 3.50 22.53
N ASP A 125 2.17 2.68 23.21
CA ASP A 125 1.74 1.80 24.32
C ASP A 125 0.56 0.87 23.97
N CYS A 126 0.41 0.55 22.69
CA CYS A 126 -0.58 -0.38 22.16
C CYS A 126 0.05 -1.30 21.11
N PRO A 127 -0.51 -2.50 20.89
CA PRO A 127 -0.07 -3.34 19.78
C PRO A 127 -0.30 -2.62 18.46
N LEU A 128 0.65 -2.77 17.54
CA LEU A 128 0.58 -2.17 16.21
C LEU A 128 -0.34 -2.93 15.24
N PHE A 129 -1.15 -3.86 15.75
CA PHE A 129 -2.14 -4.61 15.00
C PHE A 129 -3.36 -4.94 15.86
N VAL A 130 -4.48 -5.22 15.19
CA VAL A 130 -5.76 -5.58 15.81
C VAL A 130 -6.52 -6.55 14.92
N VAL A 131 -7.21 -7.49 15.55
CA VAL A 131 -8.11 -8.45 14.93
C VAL A 131 -9.52 -8.19 15.45
N HIS A 132 -10.45 -7.98 14.53
CA HIS A 132 -11.87 -7.88 14.83
C HIS A 132 -12.61 -9.11 14.29
N ARG A 133 -13.48 -9.70 15.11
CA ARG A 133 -14.45 -10.72 14.69
C ARG A 133 -15.84 -10.07 14.67
N LEU A 134 -16.39 -9.83 13.48
CA LEU A 134 -17.72 -9.25 13.31
C LEU A 134 -18.73 -10.38 13.08
N VAL A 135 -19.63 -10.60 14.02
CA VAL A 135 -20.48 -11.80 14.08
C VAL A 135 -21.90 -11.48 13.63
N GLY A 136 -22.39 -12.26 12.68
CA GLY A 136 -23.75 -12.19 12.18
C GLY A 136 -24.43 -13.56 12.17
N PRO A 137 -25.75 -13.61 11.95
CA PRO A 137 -26.49 -14.86 11.97
C PRO A 137 -26.14 -15.81 10.80
N ARG A 138 -25.60 -15.29 9.70
CA ARG A 138 -25.25 -16.08 8.50
C ARG A 138 -23.79 -15.94 8.08
N GLN A 139 -23.21 -14.78 8.37
CA GLN A 139 -21.89 -14.41 7.94
C GLN A 139 -21.10 -13.87 9.12
N THR A 140 -19.82 -14.25 9.18
CA THR A 140 -18.87 -13.73 10.15
C THR A 140 -17.66 -13.21 9.37
N PHE A 141 -17.14 -12.06 9.78
CA PHE A 141 -15.95 -11.46 9.19
C PHE A 141 -14.80 -11.51 10.18
N ILE A 142 -13.62 -11.91 9.71
CA ILE A 142 -12.36 -11.74 10.43
C ILE A 142 -11.60 -10.62 9.76
N CYS A 143 -11.39 -9.53 10.49
CA CYS A 143 -10.69 -8.35 10.00
C CYS A 143 -9.36 -8.21 10.71
N LEU A 144 -8.26 -8.13 9.96
CA LEU A 144 -6.94 -7.79 10.50
C LEU A 144 -6.58 -6.38 10.04
N SER A 145 -6.28 -5.48 10.97
CA SER A 145 -5.71 -4.18 10.66
C SER A 145 -4.33 -4.06 11.30
N VAL A 146 -3.33 -3.68 10.51
CA VAL A 146 -1.93 -3.56 10.95
C VAL A 146 -1.38 -2.19 10.57
N SER A 147 -0.68 -1.54 11.48
CA SER A 147 0.02 -0.30 11.20
C SER A 147 1.05 -0.53 10.09
N HIS A 148 1.03 0.31 9.07
CA HIS A 148 1.99 0.25 7.97
C HIS A 148 3.44 0.57 8.43
N THR A 149 3.60 1.07 9.66
CA THR A 149 4.91 1.21 10.32
C THR A 149 5.56 -0.14 10.61
N LEU A 150 4.76 -1.16 10.91
CA LEU A 150 5.23 -2.52 11.21
C LEU A 150 5.46 -3.34 9.94
N THR A 151 4.55 -3.23 8.97
CA THR A 151 4.43 -4.20 7.89
C THR A 151 4.13 -3.57 6.52
N ASP A 152 4.43 -4.32 5.46
CA ASP A 152 3.87 -4.08 4.12
C ASP A 152 2.67 -5.01 3.88
N GLY A 153 2.01 -4.89 2.73
CA GLY A 153 0.83 -5.69 2.42
C GLY A 153 1.05 -7.21 2.45
N ILE A 154 2.23 -7.71 2.02
CA ILE A 154 2.53 -9.16 2.06
C ILE A 154 2.83 -9.60 3.50
N GLY A 155 3.50 -8.76 4.29
CA GLY A 155 3.76 -9.04 5.70
C GLY A 155 2.46 -9.12 6.51
N ALA A 156 1.53 -8.20 6.25
CA ALA A 156 0.18 -8.26 6.82
C ALA A 156 -0.59 -9.50 6.35
N SER A 157 -0.45 -9.90 5.08
CA SER A 157 -1.03 -11.16 4.59
C SER A 157 -0.42 -12.38 5.30
N ASN A 158 0.88 -12.39 5.58
CA ASN A 158 1.54 -13.48 6.31
C ASN A 158 1.06 -13.53 7.76
N MET A 159 0.87 -12.37 8.40
CA MET A 159 0.30 -12.29 9.73
C MET A 159 -1.14 -12.82 9.76
N LEU A 160 -1.98 -12.43 8.78
CA LEU A 160 -3.33 -12.97 8.63
C LEU A 160 -3.32 -14.49 8.43
N ARG A 161 -2.40 -14.98 7.59
CA ARG A 161 -2.24 -16.41 7.35
C ARG A 161 -1.90 -17.16 8.63
N ALA A 162 -0.98 -16.63 9.44
CA ALA A 162 -0.62 -17.19 10.74
C ALA A 162 -1.78 -17.18 11.75
N ILE A 163 -2.70 -16.20 11.67
CA ILE A 163 -3.90 -16.13 12.51
C ILE A 163 -4.94 -17.18 12.13
N ILE A 164 -5.08 -17.49 10.84
CA ILE A 164 -6.22 -18.26 10.31
C ILE A 164 -5.88 -19.73 10.05
N GLU A 165 -4.67 -20.06 9.58
CA GLU A 165 -4.33 -21.43 9.24
C GLU A 165 -4.24 -22.33 10.49
N PRO A 166 -4.68 -23.60 10.44
CA PRO A 166 -4.70 -24.46 11.62
C PRO A 166 -3.32 -24.84 12.15
N GLU A 167 -2.28 -24.86 11.32
CA GLU A 167 -0.92 -25.28 11.69
C GLU A 167 0.05 -24.10 11.65
N LEU A 168 0.42 -23.58 12.84
CA LEU A 168 1.37 -22.47 12.95
C LEU A 168 2.82 -22.94 12.66
N GLU A 169 3.07 -24.23 12.83
CA GLU A 169 4.35 -24.92 12.65
C GLU A 169 4.90 -24.77 11.23
N GLN A 170 4.03 -24.55 10.24
CA GLN A 170 4.42 -24.39 8.83
C GLN A 170 5.15 -23.07 8.54
N PHE A 171 5.07 -22.09 9.43
CA PHE A 171 5.78 -20.82 9.32
C PHE A 171 7.16 -20.92 9.97
N SER A 172 8.14 -20.13 9.54
CA SER A 172 9.42 -20.08 10.27
C SER A 172 9.18 -19.64 11.72
N ASP A 173 9.85 -20.30 12.67
CA ASP A 173 9.91 -19.81 14.05
C ASP A 173 10.90 -18.62 14.10
N GLU A 174 10.40 -17.47 14.53
CA GLU A 174 11.14 -16.22 14.62
C GLU A 174 11.54 -15.87 16.06
N SER A 175 11.31 -16.79 17.02
CA SER A 175 11.57 -16.58 18.45
C SER A 175 13.00 -16.13 18.76
N GLN A 176 13.97 -16.49 17.92
CA GLN A 176 15.39 -16.07 18.05
C GLN A 176 15.85 -15.03 17.02
N LYS A 177 15.02 -14.66 16.03
CA LYS A 177 15.40 -13.83 14.86
C LYS A 177 14.24 -13.00 14.29
N GLY A 178 13.42 -12.36 15.13
CA GLY A 178 12.47 -11.36 14.64
C GLY A 178 13.19 -10.30 13.79
N PHE A 179 12.57 -9.87 12.69
CA PHE A 179 13.20 -8.93 11.74
C PHE A 179 13.65 -7.65 12.44
N PHE A 180 12.82 -7.15 13.36
CA PHE A 180 13.14 -5.96 14.14
C PHE A 180 14.04 -6.29 15.33
N ASN A 181 13.84 -7.42 16.01
CA ASN A 181 14.70 -7.86 17.12
C ASN A 181 16.19 -7.95 16.76
N GLY A 182 16.53 -8.45 15.57
CA GLY A 182 17.92 -8.50 15.09
C GLY A 182 18.55 -7.12 14.77
N ASN A 183 17.74 -6.07 14.78
CA ASN A 183 18.12 -4.68 14.53
C ASN A 183 17.94 -3.77 15.76
N LEU A 184 17.34 -4.25 16.85
CA LEU A 184 17.29 -3.55 18.13
C LEU A 184 18.73 -3.33 18.63
N GLY A 185 19.17 -2.08 18.74
CA GLY A 185 20.50 -1.71 19.23
C GLY A 185 21.60 -1.54 18.19
N LYS A 186 21.33 -1.72 16.89
CA LYS A 186 22.27 -1.32 15.82
C LYS A 186 22.09 0.17 15.47
N PRO A 187 23.18 0.95 15.32
CA PRO A 187 23.13 2.31 14.79
C PRO A 187 22.39 2.38 13.44
N PRO A 188 21.58 3.41 13.18
CA PRO A 188 20.82 3.54 11.95
C PRO A 188 21.81 3.98 10.89
N GLN A 189 21.51 3.68 9.65
CA GLN A 189 22.05 4.47 8.56
C GLN A 189 20.95 5.43 8.15
N VAL A 190 21.06 6.69 8.59
CA VAL A 190 20.19 7.76 8.11
C VAL A 190 20.56 8.00 6.66
N ALA A 191 19.78 7.44 5.74
CA ALA A 191 19.82 7.89 4.36
C ALA A 191 19.18 9.29 4.35
N PRO A 192 19.93 10.35 4.01
CA PRO A 192 19.33 11.67 3.87
C PRO A 192 18.21 11.56 2.81
N LEU A 193 16.98 11.85 3.22
CA LEU A 193 15.92 12.13 2.25
C LEU A 193 16.36 13.38 1.50
N LYS A 194 16.79 13.20 0.25
CA LYS A 194 16.95 14.34 -0.66
C LYS A 194 15.61 15.07 -0.69
N PRO A 195 15.58 16.42 -0.81
CA PRO A 195 14.35 17.08 -1.25
C PRO A 195 13.82 16.32 -2.47
N TYR A 196 12.51 16.14 -2.55
CA TYR A 196 11.88 15.53 -3.72
C TYR A 196 12.24 16.38 -4.94
N GLU A 197 13.32 16.01 -5.62
CA GLU A 197 13.58 16.43 -6.98
C GLU A 197 12.76 15.43 -7.81
N PRO A 198 11.63 15.84 -8.42
CA PRO A 198 10.90 14.96 -9.33
C PRO A 198 11.91 14.35 -10.30
N PHE A 199 11.85 13.03 -10.48
CA PHE A 199 12.80 12.30 -11.30
C PHE A 199 13.03 13.05 -12.62
N LYS A 200 14.23 13.61 -12.77
CA LYS A 200 14.68 14.18 -14.04
C LYS A 200 15.46 13.08 -14.73
N PRO A 201 14.88 12.38 -15.72
CA PRO A 201 15.65 11.44 -16.51
C PRO A 201 16.84 12.19 -17.14
N ASP A 202 18.05 11.72 -16.88
CA ASP A 202 19.26 12.23 -17.52
C ASP A 202 19.26 11.75 -18.97
N ILE A 203 19.03 12.65 -19.94
CA ILE A 203 19.04 12.27 -21.36
C ILE A 203 19.71 13.33 -22.21
N LYS A 204 20.85 12.94 -22.78
CA LYS A 204 21.50 13.61 -23.89
C LYS A 204 20.86 13.15 -25.20
N GLY A 205 20.33 14.07 -26.00
CA GLY A 205 20.13 13.88 -27.44
C GLY A 205 18.71 13.59 -27.94
N GLU A 206 17.66 14.17 -27.37
CA GLU A 206 16.28 13.94 -27.83
C GLU A 206 15.65 15.13 -28.59
N ASN A 207 14.63 14.81 -29.38
CA ASN A 207 13.91 15.70 -30.28
C ASN A 207 12.91 16.61 -29.53
N ARG A 208 12.60 17.78 -30.10
CA ARG A 208 11.85 18.86 -29.43
C ARG A 208 10.39 18.51 -29.06
N ASP A 209 9.75 17.64 -29.82
CA ASP A 209 8.38 17.19 -29.55
C ASP A 209 8.30 16.18 -28.40
N ASP A 210 9.36 15.38 -28.19
CA ASP A 210 9.47 14.46 -27.06
C ASP A 210 9.74 15.22 -25.75
N LEU A 211 10.48 16.33 -25.83
CA LEU A 211 10.67 17.26 -24.71
C LEU A 211 9.36 17.93 -24.28
N ALA A 212 8.55 18.42 -25.23
CA ALA A 212 7.26 19.05 -24.92
C ALA A 212 6.27 18.06 -24.25
N LYS A 213 6.25 16.79 -24.69
CA LYS A 213 5.47 15.74 -24.03
C LYS A 213 6.00 15.42 -22.62
N LYS A 214 7.32 15.46 -22.41
CA LYS A 214 7.97 15.23 -21.12
C LYS A 214 7.80 16.38 -20.12
N ASP A 215 7.58 17.61 -20.60
CA ASP A 215 7.36 18.80 -19.76
C ASP A 215 5.89 19.04 -19.39
N ALA A 216 4.94 18.26 -19.94
CA ALA A 216 3.53 18.36 -19.58
C ALA A 216 3.32 18.17 -18.05
N PRO A 217 2.42 18.93 -17.40
CA PRO A 217 2.23 18.84 -15.96
C PRO A 217 1.64 17.48 -15.55
N ILE A 218 2.01 17.02 -14.34
CA ILE A 218 1.47 15.80 -13.75
C ILE A 218 0.18 16.17 -13.04
N TRP A 219 -0.93 15.55 -13.42
CA TRP A 219 -2.22 15.74 -12.76
C TRP A 219 -2.27 14.97 -11.43
N PRO A 220 -2.82 15.51 -10.33
CA PRO A 220 -3.24 16.90 -10.14
C PRO A 220 -2.04 17.85 -10.03
N ALA A 221 -2.10 18.98 -10.73
CA ALA A 221 -1.01 19.96 -10.84
C ALA A 221 -1.33 21.30 -10.17
N SER A 222 -2.61 21.63 -10.00
CA SER A 222 -3.05 22.93 -9.47
C SER A 222 -4.35 22.83 -8.66
N ALA A 223 -4.69 23.92 -7.98
CA ALA A 223 -5.93 24.03 -7.21
C ALA A 223 -7.21 23.79 -8.01
N ASP A 224 -7.20 24.09 -9.31
CA ASP A 224 -8.34 23.87 -10.20
C ASP A 224 -8.64 22.38 -10.44
N ASP A 225 -7.68 21.49 -10.13
CA ASP A 225 -7.85 20.04 -10.27
C ASP A 225 -8.63 19.42 -9.11
N PHE A 226 -8.92 20.18 -8.04
CA PHE A 226 -9.66 19.70 -6.88
C PHE A 226 -10.80 20.64 -6.48
N LYS A 227 -11.97 20.06 -6.18
CA LYS A 227 -13.17 20.84 -5.75
C LYS A 227 -12.99 21.38 -4.34
N ILE A 228 -12.36 20.58 -3.48
CA ILE A 228 -12.02 20.91 -2.11
C ILE A 228 -10.54 20.62 -1.96
N HIS A 229 -9.81 21.56 -1.39
CA HIS A 229 -8.39 21.38 -1.16
C HIS A 229 -8.15 20.23 -0.16
N PRO A 230 -7.13 19.37 -0.37
CA PRO A 230 -6.88 18.23 0.51
C PRO A 230 -6.72 18.60 1.98
N SER A 231 -7.33 17.80 2.86
CA SER A 231 -7.31 17.99 4.31
C SER A 231 -7.53 16.66 5.06
N SER A 232 -7.08 16.60 6.31
CA SER A 232 -7.34 15.49 7.24
C SER A 232 -8.83 15.28 7.51
N ASP A 233 -9.58 16.38 7.52
CA ASP A 233 -10.97 16.40 7.97
C ASP A 233 -11.94 15.87 6.90
N LEU A 234 -11.44 15.66 5.68
CA LEU A 234 -12.25 15.10 4.61
C LEU A 234 -12.54 13.62 4.89
N PRO A 235 -13.79 13.16 4.68
CA PRO A 235 -14.14 11.77 4.91
C PRO A 235 -13.46 10.88 3.87
N SER A 236 -12.89 9.78 4.34
CA SER A 236 -12.42 8.71 3.48
C SER A 236 -13.61 7.93 2.93
N GLN A 237 -13.62 7.77 1.62
CA GLN A 237 -14.60 6.96 0.90
C GLN A 237 -13.90 5.75 0.29
N PHE A 238 -14.64 4.65 0.21
CA PHE A 238 -14.15 3.39 -0.32
C PHE A 238 -15.21 2.77 -1.23
N VAL A 239 -14.79 2.28 -2.39
CA VAL A 239 -15.62 1.52 -3.34
C VAL A 239 -14.90 0.21 -3.63
N ASP A 240 -15.61 -0.92 -3.59
CA ASP A 240 -15.04 -2.20 -3.98
C ASP A 240 -15.42 -2.58 -5.42
N VAL A 241 -14.53 -3.34 -6.06
CA VAL A 241 -14.72 -3.88 -7.42
C VAL A 241 -14.40 -5.36 -7.40
N HIS A 242 -15.16 -6.15 -8.13
CA HIS A 242 -14.95 -7.59 -8.26
C HIS A 242 -14.95 -8.02 -9.73
N PHE A 243 -13.84 -8.62 -10.15
CA PHE A 243 -13.79 -9.36 -11.41
C PHE A 243 -13.81 -10.86 -11.13
N SER A 244 -14.72 -11.57 -11.80
CA SER A 244 -14.89 -13.02 -11.64
C SER A 244 -13.65 -13.81 -12.08
N ALA A 245 -13.50 -15.03 -11.58
CA ALA A 245 -12.43 -15.93 -12.01
C ALA A 245 -12.40 -16.16 -13.53
N ASP A 246 -13.58 -16.21 -14.18
CA ASP A 246 -13.69 -16.39 -15.63
C ASP A 246 -13.23 -15.16 -16.40
N THR A 247 -13.56 -13.96 -15.91
CA THR A 247 -13.04 -12.70 -16.46
C THR A 247 -11.51 -12.66 -16.35
N ILE A 248 -10.95 -12.99 -15.17
CA ILE A 248 -9.49 -13.03 -14.96
C ILE A 248 -8.82 -14.05 -15.90
N LYS A 249 -9.41 -15.23 -16.06
CA LYS A 249 -8.89 -16.28 -16.94
C LYS A 249 -8.90 -15.87 -18.41
N SER A 250 -10.00 -15.26 -18.86
CA SER A 250 -10.17 -14.79 -20.25
C SER A 250 -9.19 -13.66 -20.55
N LEU A 251 -9.09 -12.67 -19.66
CA LEU A 251 -8.15 -11.57 -19.79
C LEU A 251 -6.70 -12.06 -19.77
N SER A 252 -6.35 -13.03 -18.91
CA SER A 252 -5.01 -13.65 -18.90
C SER A 252 -4.66 -14.31 -20.23
N THR A 253 -5.61 -15.01 -20.85
CA THR A 253 -5.42 -15.65 -22.17
C THR A 253 -5.16 -14.60 -23.24
N LYS A 254 -5.93 -13.51 -23.26
CA LYS A 254 -5.76 -12.40 -24.21
C LYS A 254 -4.44 -11.67 -24.01
N ALA A 255 -4.10 -11.30 -22.77
CA ALA A 255 -2.83 -10.65 -22.43
C ALA A 255 -1.61 -11.47 -22.89
N LYS A 256 -1.64 -12.80 -22.73
CA LYS A 256 -0.57 -13.69 -23.22
C LYS A 256 -0.46 -13.68 -24.74
N SER A 257 -1.58 -13.60 -25.47
CA SER A 257 -1.59 -13.56 -26.94
C SER A 257 -0.93 -12.29 -27.52
N VAL A 258 -0.89 -11.19 -26.74
CA VAL A 258 -0.16 -9.94 -27.06
C VAL A 258 1.17 -9.80 -26.33
N GLN A 259 1.70 -10.89 -25.76
CA GLN A 259 2.99 -10.92 -25.06
C GLN A 259 3.08 -10.03 -23.81
N ILE A 260 1.96 -9.76 -23.14
CA ILE A 260 1.97 -9.05 -21.84
C ILE A 260 2.10 -10.08 -20.72
N ALA A 261 3.21 -9.99 -19.97
CA ALA A 261 3.60 -10.99 -18.99
C ALA A 261 2.72 -11.04 -17.73
N THR A 262 2.14 -9.91 -17.32
CA THR A 262 1.39 -9.82 -16.05
C THR A 262 0.08 -9.06 -16.23
N LEU A 263 -0.96 -9.48 -15.50
CA LEU A 263 -2.24 -8.75 -15.47
C LEU A 263 -2.18 -7.46 -14.64
N ASN A 264 -1.15 -7.27 -13.81
CA ASN A 264 -1.03 -6.07 -12.98
C ASN A 264 -1.02 -4.79 -13.84
N THR A 265 -0.21 -4.77 -14.89
CA THR A 265 -0.11 -3.62 -15.79
C THR A 265 -1.31 -3.51 -16.73
N VAL A 266 -1.99 -4.61 -17.03
CA VAL A 266 -3.28 -4.60 -17.75
C VAL A 266 -4.36 -3.91 -16.91
N PHE A 267 -4.52 -4.30 -15.64
CA PHE A 267 -5.51 -3.66 -14.77
C PHE A 267 -5.17 -2.19 -14.47
N LEU A 268 -3.90 -1.88 -14.24
CA LEU A 268 -3.47 -0.49 -14.04
C LEU A 268 -3.72 0.36 -15.29
N SER A 269 -3.35 -0.13 -16.49
CA SER A 269 -3.56 0.63 -17.73
C SER A 269 -5.04 0.86 -18.05
N THR A 270 -5.89 -0.16 -17.87
CA THR A 270 -7.34 -0.02 -18.05
C THR A 270 -7.97 0.93 -17.02
N PHE A 271 -7.49 0.92 -15.78
CA PHE A 271 -7.93 1.87 -14.75
C PHE A 271 -7.48 3.30 -15.07
N VAL A 272 -6.21 3.48 -15.47
CA VAL A 272 -5.67 4.78 -15.91
C VAL A 272 -6.46 5.32 -17.09
N MET A 273 -6.82 4.46 -18.06
CA MET A 273 -7.67 4.83 -19.19
C MET A 273 -9.04 5.33 -18.72
N ALA A 274 -9.71 4.62 -17.80
CA ALA A 274 -10.98 5.05 -17.23
C ALA A 274 -10.87 6.41 -16.52
N VAL A 275 -9.79 6.63 -15.75
CA VAL A 275 -9.53 7.93 -15.10
C VAL A 275 -9.36 9.04 -16.14
N ILE A 276 -8.54 8.82 -17.18
CA ILE A 276 -8.32 9.80 -18.25
C ILE A 276 -9.64 10.17 -18.94
N GLU A 277 -10.45 9.17 -19.29
CA GLU A 277 -11.70 9.36 -20.02
C GLU A 277 -12.75 10.09 -19.18
N VAL A 278 -13.00 9.65 -17.95
CA VAL A 278 -14.04 10.23 -17.09
C VAL A 278 -13.66 11.62 -16.59
N MET A 279 -12.38 11.82 -16.25
CA MET A 279 -11.91 13.14 -15.78
C MET A 279 -11.60 14.10 -16.92
N GLY A 280 -11.63 13.63 -18.19
CA GLY A 280 -11.34 14.45 -19.35
C GLY A 280 -9.91 15.01 -19.36
N ILE A 281 -8.95 14.27 -18.82
CA ILE A 281 -7.56 14.72 -18.66
C ILE A 281 -6.88 14.73 -20.04
N LYS A 282 -6.51 15.92 -20.53
CA LYS A 282 -5.87 16.13 -21.84
C LYS A 282 -4.56 16.88 -21.68
N ASP A 283 -3.57 16.56 -22.51
CA ASP A 283 -2.27 17.24 -22.57
C ASP A 283 -1.51 17.28 -21.24
N ARG A 284 -1.74 16.26 -20.40
CA ARG A 284 -1.12 16.07 -19.09
C ARG A 284 -0.52 14.69 -18.95
N ARG A 285 0.24 14.49 -17.87
CA ARG A 285 0.76 13.19 -17.46
C ARG A 285 0.08 12.69 -16.20
N LEU A 286 -0.01 11.37 -16.06
CA LEU A 286 -0.37 10.72 -14.82
C LEU A 286 0.84 9.97 -14.28
N GLN A 287 1.14 10.16 -12.99
CA GLN A 287 2.16 9.44 -12.25
C GLN A 287 1.45 8.40 -11.36
N SER A 288 1.64 7.12 -11.68
CA SER A 288 1.13 6.00 -10.90
C SER A 288 2.25 5.42 -10.05
N VAL A 289 2.08 5.43 -8.73
CA VAL A 289 2.99 4.80 -7.79
C VAL A 289 2.63 3.34 -7.62
N VAL A 290 3.58 2.46 -7.92
CA VAL A 290 3.41 1.01 -7.82
C VAL A 290 4.40 0.44 -6.81
N PRO A 291 3.95 -0.05 -5.64
CA PRO A 291 4.80 -0.76 -4.70
C PRO A 291 5.34 -2.06 -5.31
N VAL A 292 6.64 -2.30 -5.14
CA VAL A 292 7.33 -3.51 -5.59
C VAL A 292 8.02 -4.16 -4.40
N SER A 293 7.74 -5.45 -4.21
CA SER A 293 8.31 -6.23 -3.10
C SER A 293 9.62 -6.90 -3.49
N PHE A 294 10.64 -6.77 -2.63
CA PHE A 294 11.91 -7.48 -2.76
C PHE A 294 11.96 -8.82 -2.00
N ARG A 295 10.84 -9.25 -1.41
CA ARG A 295 10.76 -10.47 -0.56
C ARG A 295 11.27 -11.73 -1.23
N LYS A 296 11.06 -11.89 -2.55
CA LYS A 296 11.52 -13.08 -3.30
C LYS A 296 13.03 -13.31 -3.21
N LYS A 297 13.83 -12.27 -2.92
CA LYS A 297 15.28 -12.34 -2.77
C LYS A 297 15.74 -12.20 -1.32
N ALA A 298 14.81 -12.09 -0.36
CA ALA A 298 15.12 -12.00 1.05
C ALA A 298 15.36 -13.40 1.63
N GLU A 299 16.24 -13.49 2.64
CA GLU A 299 16.48 -14.75 3.37
C GLU A 299 15.22 -15.28 4.05
N ASN A 300 14.31 -14.38 4.44
CA ASN A 300 13.09 -14.73 5.15
C ASN A 300 11.85 -14.03 4.54
N PRO A 301 11.27 -14.57 3.46
CA PRO A 301 10.15 -13.95 2.75
C PRO A 301 8.84 -13.89 3.55
N LEU A 302 8.70 -14.75 4.57
CA LEU A 302 7.51 -14.89 5.40
C LEU A 302 7.44 -13.90 6.58
N PHE A 303 8.50 -13.14 6.84
CA PHE A 303 8.57 -12.18 7.95
C PHE A 303 7.48 -11.10 7.84
N PHE A 304 7.02 -10.59 8.98
CA PHE A 304 5.97 -9.56 9.02
C PHE A 304 6.49 -8.16 8.67
N GLY A 305 7.80 -7.89 8.72
CA GLY A 305 8.39 -6.57 8.43
C GLY A 305 8.15 -6.06 7.00
N SER A 306 8.49 -4.81 6.68
CA SER A 306 8.30 -4.22 5.33
C SER A 306 9.51 -4.46 4.40
N PHE A 307 9.24 -4.83 3.14
CA PHE A 307 10.24 -5.12 2.09
C PHE A 307 9.89 -4.46 0.75
N THR A 308 9.00 -3.46 0.77
CA THR A 308 8.53 -2.77 -0.43
C THR A 308 9.37 -1.53 -0.73
N THR A 309 9.66 -1.32 -2.01
CA THR A 309 9.94 0.01 -2.57
C THR A 309 8.74 0.46 -3.39
N ALA A 310 8.74 1.70 -3.86
CA ALA A 310 7.77 2.20 -4.83
C ALA A 310 8.47 2.54 -6.15
N LEU A 311 7.73 2.42 -7.26
CA LEU A 311 8.14 2.85 -8.59
C LEU A 311 7.10 3.80 -9.16
N ASP A 312 7.59 4.83 -9.85
CA ASP A 312 6.74 5.79 -10.56
C ASP A 312 6.61 5.38 -12.03
N ILE A 313 5.38 5.12 -12.46
CA ILE A 313 5.02 4.88 -13.86
C ILE A 313 4.33 6.12 -14.39
N ILE A 314 4.96 6.79 -15.35
CA ILE A 314 4.46 8.01 -15.96
C ILE A 314 3.74 7.68 -17.28
N THR A 315 2.50 8.13 -17.41
CA THR A 315 1.66 7.92 -18.59
C THR A 315 1.26 9.23 -19.22
N HIS A 316 1.35 9.34 -20.54
CA HIS A 316 0.88 10.51 -21.27
C HIS A 316 -0.59 10.35 -21.65
N CYS A 317 -1.41 11.34 -21.30
CA CYS A 317 -2.84 11.34 -21.59
C CYS A 317 -3.05 11.76 -23.05
N THR A 318 -2.94 10.81 -23.98
CA THR A 318 -3.18 11.03 -25.41
C THR A 318 -4.34 10.18 -25.90
N PRO A 319 -5.17 10.68 -26.83
CA PRO A 319 -6.21 9.87 -27.45
C PRO A 319 -5.59 8.64 -28.14
N LYS A 320 -6.10 7.44 -27.84
CA LYS A 320 -5.65 6.20 -28.50
C LYS A 320 -6.78 5.59 -29.34
N THR A 321 -6.38 4.81 -30.35
CA THR A 321 -7.28 4.23 -31.36
C THR A 321 -7.91 2.90 -30.92
N SER A 322 -7.29 2.13 -30.02
CA SER A 322 -7.86 0.90 -29.47
C SER A 322 -7.39 0.57 -28.04
N THR A 323 -8.22 -0.18 -27.30
CA THR A 323 -7.98 -0.58 -25.90
C THR A 323 -6.68 -1.37 -25.73
N TRP A 324 -6.45 -2.38 -26.58
CA TRP A 324 -5.22 -3.20 -26.52
C TRP A 324 -3.96 -2.44 -26.93
N SER A 325 -4.06 -1.44 -27.81
CA SER A 325 -2.93 -0.58 -28.14
C SER A 325 -2.46 0.22 -26.93
N PHE A 326 -3.40 0.85 -26.20
CA PHE A 326 -3.07 1.57 -24.97
C PHE A 326 -2.49 0.62 -23.91
N ILE A 327 -3.13 -0.54 -23.69
CA ILE A 327 -2.67 -1.53 -22.71
C ILE A 327 -1.23 -1.95 -23.03
N ARG A 328 -0.90 -2.20 -24.30
CA ARG A 328 0.44 -2.62 -24.73
C ARG A 328 1.49 -1.52 -24.55
N GLU A 329 1.18 -0.30 -24.99
CA GLU A 329 2.06 0.87 -24.87
C GLU A 329 2.38 1.20 -23.40
N PHE A 330 1.41 1.01 -22.51
CA PHE A 330 1.62 1.16 -21.07
C PHE A 330 2.39 -0.02 -20.47
N SER A 331 1.94 -1.25 -20.76
CA SER A 331 2.35 -2.44 -20.01
C SER A 331 3.77 -2.88 -20.32
N VAL A 332 4.24 -2.72 -21.55
CA VAL A 332 5.59 -3.16 -21.95
C VAL A 332 6.68 -2.36 -21.23
N PRO A 333 6.68 -1.00 -21.27
CA PRO A 333 7.65 -0.19 -20.51
C PRO A 333 7.53 -0.39 -19.00
N ALA A 334 6.30 -0.40 -18.46
CA ALA A 334 6.05 -0.59 -17.03
C ALA A 334 6.63 -1.92 -16.51
N ASN A 335 6.37 -3.03 -17.21
CA ASN A 335 6.92 -4.33 -16.83
C ASN A 335 8.45 -4.35 -16.87
N LYS A 336 9.06 -3.69 -17.87
CA LYS A 336 10.52 -3.56 -17.98
C LYS A 336 11.08 -2.78 -16.78
N GLN A 337 10.52 -1.63 -16.44
CA GLN A 337 10.94 -0.81 -15.30
C GLN A 337 10.85 -1.58 -13.97
N VAL A 338 9.76 -2.33 -13.76
CA VAL A 338 9.59 -3.19 -12.58
C VAL A 338 10.66 -4.28 -12.53
N ALA A 339 10.92 -4.96 -13.65
CA ALA A 339 11.94 -6.00 -13.72
C ALA A 339 13.35 -5.45 -13.42
N GLU A 340 13.71 -4.32 -14.01
CA GLU A 340 14.99 -3.63 -13.80
C GLU A 340 15.16 -3.20 -12.33
N ALA A 341 14.11 -2.66 -11.70
CA ALA A 341 14.14 -2.28 -10.28
C ALA A 341 14.36 -3.49 -9.36
N ILE A 342 13.69 -4.61 -9.63
CA ILE A 342 13.86 -5.88 -8.90
C ILE A 342 15.28 -6.42 -9.10
N GLU A 343 15.82 -6.36 -10.32
CA GLU A 343 17.15 -6.86 -10.65
C GLU A 343 18.24 -6.05 -9.96
N ALA A 344 18.22 -4.73 -10.14
CA ALA A 344 19.18 -3.80 -9.57
C ALA A 344 19.10 -3.71 -8.03
N ARG A 345 18.15 -4.43 -7.41
CA ARG A 345 17.81 -4.36 -5.98
C ARG A 345 17.77 -2.91 -5.52
N GLN A 346 17.27 -2.00 -6.36
CA GLN A 346 17.56 -0.57 -6.24
C GLN A 346 17.38 -0.14 -4.79
N LYS A 347 18.50 -0.10 -4.05
CA LYS A 347 18.65 0.85 -2.98
C LYS A 347 18.52 2.18 -3.70
N PRO A 348 17.74 3.13 -3.18
CA PRO A 348 17.66 4.45 -3.79
C PRO A 348 19.07 4.87 -4.19
N LYS A 349 19.32 5.10 -5.48
CA LYS A 349 20.64 5.49 -5.97
C LYS A 349 20.95 6.81 -5.27
N VAL A 350 21.73 6.74 -4.19
CA VAL A 350 22.32 7.91 -3.58
C VAL A 350 23.38 8.34 -4.58
N ASP A 351 23.01 9.27 -5.45
CA ASP A 351 23.95 9.97 -6.30
C ASP A 351 24.94 10.66 -5.35
N ASP A 352 26.12 10.06 -5.19
CA ASP A 352 27.19 10.40 -4.23
C ASP A 352 28.00 11.61 -4.73
N ASP A 353 27.76 12.05 -5.96
CA ASP A 353 28.52 13.10 -6.65
C ASP A 353 28.08 14.53 -6.32
N ARG A 354 27.16 14.71 -5.36
CA ARG A 354 26.88 16.03 -4.78
C ARG A 354 27.28 16.05 -3.31
N LYS A 355 28.51 16.50 -3.04
CA LYS A 355 28.98 17.02 -1.73
C LYS A 355 28.23 18.30 -1.29
N THR A 356 26.94 18.41 -1.59
CA THR A 356 26.07 19.42 -1.00
C THR A 356 25.76 18.99 0.43
N LYS A 357 25.96 19.89 1.40
CA LYS A 357 25.59 19.70 2.81
C LYS A 357 24.30 18.88 2.89
N SER A 358 24.36 17.67 3.44
CA SER A 358 23.17 16.85 3.65
C SER A 358 22.11 17.73 4.33
N PRO A 359 20.88 17.83 3.78
CA PRO A 359 19.86 18.65 4.40
C PRO A 359 19.67 18.17 5.83
N VAL A 360 19.66 19.10 6.79
CA VAL A 360 19.38 18.79 8.19
C VAL A 360 17.99 18.18 8.23
N PHE A 361 17.93 16.86 8.43
CA PHE A 361 16.68 16.13 8.57
C PHE A 361 16.33 16.12 10.05
N ASP A 362 15.29 16.84 10.40
CA ASP A 362 14.61 16.68 11.66
C ASP A 362 13.16 16.24 11.35
N ALA A 363 12.59 15.39 12.20
CA ALA A 363 11.27 14.82 11.94
C ALA A 363 10.17 15.91 11.98
N GLU A 364 10.38 16.97 12.76
CA GLU A 364 9.49 18.13 12.85
C GLU A 364 9.46 18.93 11.53
N SER A 365 10.59 19.06 10.83
CA SER A 365 10.71 19.69 9.52
C SER A 365 10.22 18.78 8.41
N ALA A 366 10.31 17.45 8.56
CA ALA A 366 9.63 16.53 7.66
C ALA A 366 8.11 16.65 7.77
N MET A 367 7.57 16.73 8.98
CA MET A 367 6.15 16.98 9.21
C MET A 367 5.74 18.37 8.72
N GLN A 368 6.53 19.40 8.98
CA GLN A 368 6.26 20.74 8.48
C GLN A 368 6.25 20.78 6.95
N ARG A 369 7.16 20.06 6.28
CA ARG A 369 7.13 19.90 4.81
C ARG A 369 5.85 19.22 4.33
N ASP A 370 5.41 18.16 5.00
CA ASP A 370 4.15 17.48 4.67
C ASP A 370 2.95 18.44 4.86
N LEU A 371 2.95 19.26 5.92
CA LEU A 371 1.91 20.27 6.18
C LEU A 371 1.95 21.43 5.17
N ASP A 372 3.13 21.91 4.81
CA ASP A 372 3.32 22.98 3.83
C ASP A 372 2.93 22.49 2.43
N ARG A 373 3.27 21.24 2.10
CA ARG A 373 2.84 20.57 0.87
C ARG A 373 1.34 20.45 0.82
N LEU A 374 0.72 20.01 1.93
CA LEU A 374 -0.74 19.89 2.00
C LEU A 374 -1.38 21.22 1.61
N LYS A 375 -0.89 22.35 2.12
CA LYS A 375 -1.37 23.73 1.85
C LYS A 375 -1.01 24.31 0.46
N SER A 376 -0.30 23.57 -0.37
CA SER A 376 0.17 24.07 -1.67
C SER A 376 -0.81 23.75 -2.80
N ASP A 377 -0.77 24.55 -3.87
CA ASP A 377 -1.61 24.33 -5.06
C ASP A 377 -1.36 22.96 -5.73
N ALA A 378 -0.20 22.37 -5.51
CA ALA A 378 0.16 21.03 -5.96
C ALA A 378 0.26 20.08 -4.76
N ALA A 379 -0.82 19.94 -3.99
CA ALA A 379 -0.81 19.18 -2.75
C ALA A 379 -0.38 17.72 -2.95
N TYR A 380 -0.88 17.07 -4.01
CA TYR A 380 -0.57 15.67 -4.28
C TYR A 380 0.86 15.44 -4.78
N MET A 381 1.47 14.34 -4.34
CA MET A 381 2.75 13.87 -4.87
C MET A 381 2.57 13.13 -6.18
N ASP A 382 1.48 12.38 -6.29
CA ASP A 382 1.22 11.42 -7.34
C ASP A 382 -0.25 11.47 -7.80
N SER A 383 -0.55 10.89 -8.95
CA SER A 383 -1.91 10.83 -9.49
C SER A 383 -2.70 9.65 -8.93
N ILE A 384 -2.05 8.49 -8.83
CA ILE A 384 -2.68 7.21 -8.48
C ILE A 384 -1.68 6.42 -7.63
N VAL A 385 -2.13 5.86 -6.51
CA VAL A 385 -1.41 4.75 -5.84
C VAL A 385 -2.04 3.45 -6.29
N TRP A 386 -1.23 2.52 -6.81
CA TRP A 386 -1.68 1.21 -7.27
C TRP A 386 -0.93 0.10 -6.55
N SER A 387 -1.57 -0.44 -5.52
CA SER A 387 -1.02 -1.51 -4.69
C SER A 387 -1.62 -2.87 -5.09
N ASN A 388 -0.78 -3.86 -5.36
CA ASN A 388 -1.22 -5.19 -5.77
C ASN A 388 -0.55 -6.29 -4.92
N LEU A 389 -1.35 -7.08 -4.21
CA LEU A 389 -0.88 -8.24 -3.41
C LEU A 389 -0.66 -9.52 -4.19
N ALA A 390 -0.88 -9.48 -5.51
CA ALA A 390 -0.98 -10.65 -6.37
C ALA A 390 -2.06 -11.63 -5.87
N ARG A 391 -2.01 -12.88 -6.34
CA ARG A 391 -2.93 -13.93 -5.92
C ARG A 391 -2.46 -14.54 -4.59
N LEU A 392 -3.34 -14.52 -3.58
CA LEU A 392 -3.11 -15.18 -2.29
C LEU A 392 -3.57 -16.64 -2.34
N SER A 393 -2.75 -17.52 -2.92
CA SER A 393 -3.11 -18.93 -3.13
C SER A 393 -3.32 -19.73 -1.84
N TRP A 394 -2.79 -19.27 -0.70
CA TRP A 394 -2.98 -19.93 0.58
C TRP A 394 -4.45 -19.88 1.05
N LEU A 395 -5.22 -18.86 0.60
CA LEU A 395 -6.66 -18.77 0.88
C LEU A 395 -7.47 -19.89 0.23
N ASP A 396 -6.93 -20.55 -0.80
CA ASP A 396 -7.60 -21.65 -1.49
C ASP A 396 -7.77 -22.86 -0.54
N ASN A 397 -6.93 -22.96 0.50
CA ASN A 397 -6.96 -24.03 1.51
C ASN A 397 -7.73 -23.64 2.79
N VAL A 398 -8.21 -22.40 2.91
CA VAL A 398 -8.95 -21.94 4.09
C VAL A 398 -10.41 -22.37 3.95
N HIS A 399 -10.82 -23.33 4.77
CA HIS A 399 -12.20 -23.83 4.80
C HIS A 399 -13.19 -22.71 5.14
N GLY A 400 -14.34 -22.68 4.45
CA GLY A 400 -15.42 -21.72 4.69
C GLY A 400 -15.15 -20.27 4.30
N CYS A 401 -13.93 -19.92 3.86
CA CYS A 401 -13.62 -18.57 3.38
C CYS A 401 -14.26 -18.35 2.01
N ASN A 402 -15.22 -17.42 1.97
CA ASN A 402 -16.09 -17.13 0.83
C ASN A 402 -15.81 -15.79 0.18
N ASP A 403 -14.97 -14.95 0.79
CA ASP A 403 -14.57 -13.68 0.21
C ASP A 403 -13.29 -13.14 0.88
N VAL A 404 -12.55 -12.30 0.16
CA VAL A 404 -11.42 -11.54 0.69
C VAL A 404 -11.43 -10.12 0.16
N LEU A 405 -11.22 -9.17 1.06
CA LEU A 405 -10.96 -7.79 0.72
C LEU A 405 -9.69 -7.33 1.41
N TRP A 406 -8.92 -6.46 0.76
CA TRP A 406 -7.84 -5.76 1.43
C TRP A 406 -7.73 -4.33 0.91
N GLY A 407 -7.18 -3.48 1.74
CA GLY A 407 -6.92 -2.10 1.39
C GLY A 407 -6.04 -1.42 2.43
N GLN A 408 -5.88 -0.12 2.26
CA GLN A 408 -5.16 0.73 3.18
C GLN A 408 -5.89 2.04 3.42
N SER A 409 -5.54 2.74 4.50
CA SER A 409 -6.04 4.08 4.79
C SER A 409 -5.74 5.03 3.62
N THR A 410 -6.67 5.93 3.32
CA THR A 410 -6.46 6.94 2.28
C THR A 410 -5.48 7.99 2.80
N ALA A 411 -4.29 8.07 2.22
CA ALA A 411 -3.36 9.16 2.50
C ALA A 411 -3.91 10.49 1.96
N MET A 412 -3.72 11.62 2.66
CA MET A 412 -4.37 12.85 2.20
C MET A 412 -3.67 13.55 1.04
N PHE A 413 -2.35 13.38 0.88
CA PHE A 413 -1.57 14.09 -0.15
C PHE A 413 -0.62 13.20 -0.95
N PHE A 414 -0.63 11.87 -0.77
CA PHE A 414 0.16 10.99 -1.64
C PHE A 414 -0.46 10.96 -3.04
N ALA A 415 -1.66 10.42 -3.16
CA ALA A 415 -2.45 10.48 -4.39
C ALA A 415 -3.93 10.74 -4.06
N PRO A 416 -4.68 11.38 -4.97
CA PRO A 416 -6.12 11.62 -4.81
C PRO A 416 -6.92 10.32 -4.81
N ILE A 417 -6.38 9.24 -5.40
CA ILE A 417 -7.03 7.93 -5.49
C ILE A 417 -6.01 6.80 -5.26
N CYS A 418 -6.43 5.82 -4.47
CA CYS A 418 -5.61 4.65 -4.10
C CYS A 418 -6.36 3.37 -4.46
N MET A 419 -5.75 2.51 -5.25
CA MET A 419 -6.27 1.20 -5.63
C MET A 419 -5.50 0.10 -4.91
N SER A 420 -6.23 -0.81 -4.26
CA SER A 420 -5.67 -1.98 -3.56
C SER A 420 -6.26 -3.26 -4.16
N VAL A 421 -5.45 -4.04 -4.86
CA VAL A 421 -5.88 -5.19 -5.67
C VAL A 421 -5.37 -6.51 -5.10
N VAL A 422 -6.24 -7.52 -4.98
CA VAL A 422 -5.89 -8.88 -4.54
C VAL A 422 -6.54 -9.92 -5.45
N GLY A 423 -5.77 -10.93 -5.84
CA GLY A 423 -6.28 -12.13 -6.49
C GLY A 423 -6.58 -13.24 -5.48
N TRP A 424 -7.62 -14.03 -5.74
CA TRP A 424 -7.99 -15.20 -4.92
C TRP A 424 -8.77 -16.23 -5.76
N LYS A 425 -9.25 -17.33 -5.17
CA LYS A 425 -10.02 -18.35 -5.90
C LYS A 425 -11.25 -17.79 -6.66
N GLY A 426 -11.93 -16.79 -6.10
CA GLY A 426 -13.11 -16.17 -6.73
C GLY A 426 -12.80 -15.11 -7.79
N GLY A 427 -11.53 -14.91 -8.17
CA GLY A 427 -11.11 -13.93 -9.15
C GLY A 427 -10.24 -12.83 -8.55
N MET A 428 -10.59 -11.56 -8.77
CA MET A 428 -9.86 -10.40 -8.27
C MET A 428 -10.79 -9.45 -7.53
N ARG A 429 -10.40 -9.02 -6.34
CA ARG A 429 -11.05 -7.96 -5.58
C ARG A 429 -10.18 -6.72 -5.57
N SER A 430 -10.81 -5.56 -5.61
CA SER A 430 -10.15 -4.26 -5.51
C SER A 430 -10.88 -3.37 -4.52
N VAL A 431 -10.14 -2.56 -3.76
CA VAL A 431 -10.66 -1.43 -3.00
C VAL A 431 -10.09 -0.13 -3.57
N CYS A 432 -10.97 0.75 -4.02
CA CYS A 432 -10.68 2.12 -4.42
C CYS A 432 -10.94 3.04 -3.22
N GLY A 433 -9.89 3.62 -2.65
CA GLY A 433 -9.96 4.59 -1.56
C GLY A 433 -9.64 6.01 -2.04
N PHE A 434 -10.42 6.99 -1.60
CA PHE A 434 -10.21 8.41 -1.90
C PHE A 434 -10.78 9.30 -0.79
N LYS A 435 -10.43 10.59 -0.80
CA LYS A 435 -11.01 11.61 0.08
C LYS A 435 -12.06 12.40 -0.70
N GLU A 436 -13.31 12.43 -0.23
CA GLU A 436 -14.44 13.05 -0.95
C GLU A 436 -14.15 14.55 -1.25
N GLY A 437 -14.22 14.92 -2.53
CA GLY A 437 -14.03 16.29 -3.00
C GLY A 437 -12.56 16.73 -3.14
N SER A 438 -11.62 15.96 -2.59
CA SER A 438 -10.18 16.29 -2.53
C SER A 438 -9.44 16.14 -3.86
N GLY A 439 -10.11 15.64 -4.89
CA GLY A 439 -9.57 15.30 -6.21
C GLY A 439 -10.57 14.46 -7.01
N PHE A 440 -11.36 13.67 -6.30
CA PHE A 440 -12.52 12.94 -6.85
C PHE A 440 -13.74 13.09 -5.94
N THR A 441 -14.93 13.05 -6.52
CA THR A 441 -16.19 12.83 -5.80
C THR A 441 -16.65 11.38 -5.92
N SER A 442 -17.51 10.93 -5.02
CA SER A 442 -18.10 9.58 -5.08
C SER A 442 -18.80 9.29 -6.41
N GLU A 443 -19.45 10.28 -7.00
CA GLU A 443 -20.07 10.18 -8.34
C GLU A 443 -19.03 9.96 -9.45
N GLN A 444 -17.92 10.71 -9.42
CA GLN A 444 -16.82 10.55 -10.37
C GLN A 444 -16.18 9.19 -10.23
N VAL A 445 -15.91 8.75 -8.99
CA VAL A 445 -15.33 7.42 -8.74
C VAL A 445 -16.27 6.32 -9.20
N ALA A 446 -17.57 6.40 -8.91
CA ALA A 446 -18.54 5.41 -9.39
C ALA A 446 -18.54 5.32 -10.93
N THR A 447 -18.46 6.46 -11.62
CA THR A 447 -18.37 6.51 -13.09
C THR A 447 -17.05 5.91 -13.60
N ILE A 448 -15.92 6.21 -12.93
CA ILE A 448 -14.61 5.62 -13.25
C ILE A 448 -14.65 4.11 -13.08
N ILE A 449 -15.24 3.60 -12.00
CA ILE A 449 -15.33 2.15 -11.75
C ILE A 449 -16.19 1.46 -12.81
N ALA A 450 -17.38 2.01 -13.12
CA ALA A 450 -18.22 1.46 -14.17
C ALA A 450 -17.50 1.44 -15.53
N ARG A 451 -16.82 2.55 -15.87
CA ARG A 451 -16.05 2.63 -17.12
C ARG A 451 -14.85 1.67 -17.12
N TRP A 452 -14.20 1.47 -15.98
CA TRP A 452 -13.11 0.51 -15.86
C TRP A 452 -13.59 -0.92 -16.10
N GLU A 453 -14.74 -1.30 -15.56
CA GLU A 453 -15.36 -2.61 -15.79
C GLU A 453 -15.70 -2.80 -17.28
N GLU A 454 -16.25 -1.79 -17.94
CA GLU A 454 -16.50 -1.80 -19.39
C GLU A 454 -15.20 -2.00 -20.20
N ILE A 455 -14.14 -1.23 -19.92
CA ILE A 455 -12.86 -1.34 -20.63
C ILE A 455 -12.24 -2.73 -20.44
N VAL A 456 -12.35 -3.31 -19.24
CA VAL A 456 -11.89 -4.68 -18.98
C VAL A 456 -12.70 -5.68 -19.79
N GLN A 457 -14.02 -5.50 -19.89
CA GLN A 457 -14.88 -6.37 -20.70
C GLN A 457 -14.60 -6.23 -22.20
N GLU A 458 -14.40 -5.00 -22.70
CA GLU A 458 -13.93 -4.74 -24.07
C GLU A 458 -12.60 -5.47 -24.35
N ALA A 459 -11.65 -5.44 -23.41
CA ALA A 459 -10.38 -6.14 -23.56
C ALA A 459 -10.54 -7.67 -23.60
N VAL A 460 -11.52 -8.22 -22.89
CA VAL A 460 -11.88 -9.65 -22.94
C VAL A 460 -12.50 -10.01 -24.28
N ASP A 461 -13.39 -9.17 -24.80
CA ASP A 461 -14.19 -9.46 -26.00
C ASP A 461 -13.45 -9.15 -27.32
N ALA A 462 -12.45 -8.26 -27.30
CA ALA A 462 -11.73 -7.82 -28.49
C ALA A 462 -11.04 -8.96 -29.26
N ASP A 463 -11.11 -8.91 -30.61
CA ASP A 463 -10.33 -9.78 -31.48
C ASP A 463 -8.90 -9.23 -31.66
N VAL A 464 -8.00 -9.77 -30.86
CA VAL A 464 -6.60 -9.35 -30.77
C VAL A 464 -5.84 -9.43 -32.11
N LYS A 465 -6.30 -10.23 -33.07
CA LYS A 465 -5.59 -10.48 -34.34
C LYS A 465 -5.53 -9.27 -35.28
N GLY A 466 -6.42 -8.28 -35.14
CA GLY A 466 -6.46 -7.09 -35.99
C GLY A 466 -5.82 -5.83 -35.39
N ASP A 467 -5.88 -5.66 -34.08
CA ASP A 467 -5.67 -4.35 -33.45
C ASP A 467 -4.22 -4.03 -33.02
N VAL A 468 -3.32 -5.02 -33.07
CA VAL A 468 -1.99 -4.93 -32.45
C VAL A 468 -0.83 -5.03 -33.47
N LEU A 469 -1.14 -5.34 -34.73
CA LEU A 469 -0.15 -5.53 -35.80
C LEU A 469 0.20 -4.26 -36.58
N ASP A 470 -0.53 -3.15 -36.38
CA ASP A 470 -0.34 -1.90 -37.13
C ASP A 470 0.46 -0.82 -36.37
N VAL A 471 1.16 -1.17 -35.30
CA VAL A 471 2.10 -0.25 -34.62
C VAL A 471 3.53 -0.62 -35.02
N PRO A 472 4.27 0.26 -35.74
CA PRO A 472 5.61 0.00 -36.27
C PRO A 472 6.67 -0.42 -35.24
#